data_AF-A0A9X9HUN3-F1
#
_entry.id   AF-A0A9X9HUN3-F1
#
_cell.length_a   1.000
_cell.length_b   1.000
_cell.length_c   1.000
_cell.angle_alpha   90.00
_cell.angle_beta   90.00
_cell.angle_gamma   90.00
#
_symmetry.space_group_name_H-M   'P 1'
#
loop_
_entity.id
_entity.type
_entity.pdbx_description
1 polymer ?
#
loop_
_entity_poly.entity_id
_entity_poly.type
_entity_poly.pdbx_seq_one_letter_code
_entity_poly.pdbx_strand_id
1 'polypeptide(L)'
;MSLLKTVKMQAAVVLTALAITACSSTTAPSATEIKVVEKAVMPIPPAALMVAPVRPNAPKDGKTATLLEHAAEFSGYVAELENQNQAWRDWANSQAEVDSSEGAR
;
A
#
# COMPACT_ATOMS: atom_id res chain seq x y z
N MET A 1 -16.14 -5.91 59.53
CA MET A 1 -15.74 -5.05 58.37
C MET A 1 -14.57 -5.58 57.53
N SER A 2 -13.81 -6.61 57.96
CA SER A 2 -12.69 -7.16 57.17
C SER A 2 -13.12 -8.20 56.11
N LEU A 3 -14.10 -9.05 56.42
CA LEU A 3 -14.61 -10.10 55.51
C LEU A 3 -15.37 -9.60 54.27
N LEU A 4 -16.05 -8.44 54.35
CA LEU A 4 -16.73 -7.86 53.17
C LEU A 4 -15.74 -7.27 52.15
N LYS A 5 -14.54 -6.88 52.58
CA LYS A 5 -13.53 -6.28 51.71
C LYS A 5 -12.81 -7.35 50.87
N THR A 6 -12.55 -8.51 51.47
CA THR A 6 -11.94 -9.67 50.78
C THR A 6 -12.88 -10.29 49.74
N VAL A 7 -14.18 -10.43 50.05
CA VAL A 7 -15.15 -10.96 49.07
C VAL A 7 -15.32 -10.05 47.86
N LYS A 8 -15.34 -8.72 48.05
CA LYS A 8 -15.40 -7.74 46.95
C LYS A 8 -14.14 -7.75 46.08
N MET A 9 -12.97 -7.91 46.69
CA MET A 9 -11.70 -7.99 45.97
C MET A 9 -11.60 -9.29 45.15
N GLN A 10 -12.06 -10.42 45.69
CA GLN A 10 -12.10 -11.70 45.00
C GLN A 10 -13.09 -11.68 43.81
N ALA A 11 -14.27 -11.08 44.00
CA ALA A 11 -15.25 -10.94 42.91
C ALA A 11 -14.72 -10.06 41.75
N ALA A 12 -13.98 -8.99 42.05
CA ALA A 12 -13.38 -8.12 41.05
C ALA A 12 -12.26 -8.82 40.25
N VAL A 13 -11.47 -9.68 40.90
CA VAL A 13 -10.39 -10.45 40.24
C VAL A 13 -10.96 -11.56 39.33
N VAL A 14 -12.07 -12.19 39.73
CA VAL A 14 -12.74 -13.20 38.89
C VAL A 14 -13.38 -12.56 37.65
N LEU A 15 -14.03 -11.40 37.79
CA LEU A 15 -14.62 -10.68 36.65
C LEU A 15 -13.59 -10.18 35.64
N THR A 16 -12.40 -9.76 36.09
CA THR A 16 -11.31 -9.35 35.19
C THR A 16 -10.65 -10.54 34.51
N ALA A 17 -10.51 -11.70 35.16
CA ALA A 17 -9.97 -12.91 34.53
C ALA A 17 -10.90 -13.50 33.44
N LEU A 18 -12.22 -13.46 33.64
CA LEU A 18 -13.20 -13.91 32.63
C LEU A 18 -13.19 -13.03 31.37
N ALA A 19 -12.93 -11.72 31.51
CA ALA A 19 -12.87 -10.79 30.36
C ALA A 19 -11.65 -11.04 29.45
N ILE A 20 -10.52 -11.50 29.99
CA ILE A 20 -9.27 -11.68 29.22
C ILE A 20 -9.30 -13.00 28.44
N THR A 21 -9.99 -14.02 28.97
CA THR A 21 -10.06 -15.36 28.34
C THR A 21 -11.11 -15.44 27.22
N ALA A 22 -11.97 -14.42 27.09
CA ALA A 22 -13.00 -14.36 26.05
C ALA A 22 -12.44 -14.00 24.66
N CYS A 23 -11.22 -13.46 24.55
CA CYS A 23 -10.62 -13.12 23.25
C CYS A 23 -9.99 -14.31 22.50
N SER A 24 -9.81 -15.46 23.15
CA SER A 24 -9.12 -16.62 22.55
C SER A 24 -10.07 -17.74 22.08
N SER A 25 -11.38 -17.63 22.35
CA SER A 25 -12.36 -18.71 22.10
C SER A 25 -13.37 -18.39 20.99
N THR A 26 -13.10 -17.37 20.16
CA THR A 26 -13.96 -17.02 19.02
C THR A 26 -13.65 -17.95 17.84
N THR A 27 -14.25 -19.14 17.85
CA THR A 27 -14.31 -20.04 16.67
C THR A 27 -15.36 -19.55 15.66
N ALA A 28 -16.23 -18.60 16.04
CA ALA A 28 -17.20 -17.99 15.14
C ALA A 28 -16.54 -16.87 14.33
N PRO A 29 -16.66 -16.84 12.99
CA PRO A 29 -16.23 -15.68 12.21
C PRO A 29 -16.94 -14.41 12.70
N SER A 30 -16.29 -13.25 12.53
CA SER A 30 -16.79 -11.95 13.00
C SER A 30 -18.29 -11.78 12.70
N ALA A 31 -19.09 -11.49 13.72
CA ALA A 31 -20.53 -11.25 13.59
C ALA A 31 -20.87 -9.87 12.99
N THR A 32 -19.86 -9.07 12.66
CA THR A 32 -20.02 -7.90 11.81
C THR A 32 -20.02 -8.35 10.36
N GLU A 33 -21.08 -8.06 9.62
CA GLU A 33 -21.18 -8.29 8.19
C GLU A 33 -19.93 -7.74 7.50
N ILE A 34 -19.07 -8.63 7.01
CA ILE A 34 -17.89 -8.26 6.26
C ILE A 34 -18.41 -7.77 4.92
N LYS A 35 -18.47 -6.45 4.73
CA LYS A 35 -18.74 -5.85 3.42
C LYS A 35 -17.68 -6.34 2.46
N VAL A 36 -18.02 -7.31 1.62
CA VAL A 36 -17.20 -7.68 0.47
C VAL A 36 -17.27 -6.50 -0.48
N VAL A 37 -16.30 -5.60 -0.38
CA VAL A 37 -16.09 -4.59 -1.42
C VAL A 37 -15.55 -5.37 -2.61
N GLU A 38 -16.34 -5.41 -3.67
CA GLU A 38 -15.96 -6.05 -4.92
C GLU A 38 -14.62 -5.44 -5.36
N LYS A 39 -13.61 -6.29 -5.58
CA LYS A 39 -12.28 -5.81 -5.93
C LYS A 39 -12.39 -5.07 -7.25
N ALA A 40 -12.23 -3.74 -7.22
CA ALA A 40 -12.18 -2.93 -8.42
C ALA A 40 -11.13 -3.52 -9.38
N VAL A 41 -11.59 -3.94 -10.56
CA VAL A 41 -10.72 -4.48 -11.60
C VAL A 41 -10.17 -3.29 -12.36
N MET A 42 -8.97 -2.86 -11.99
CA MET A 42 -8.24 -1.84 -12.75
C MET A 42 -8.02 -2.33 -14.18
N PRO A 43 -8.26 -1.48 -15.20
CA PRO A 43 -7.99 -1.84 -16.57
C PRO A 43 -6.49 -2.01 -16.81
N ILE A 44 -6.15 -2.76 -17.85
CA ILE A 44 -4.75 -3.00 -18.21
C ILE A 44 -4.13 -1.67 -18.67
N PRO A 45 -3.00 -1.24 -18.08
CA PRO A 45 -2.31 -0.04 -18.50
C PRO A 45 -1.83 -0.12 -19.96
N PRO A 46 -1.73 1.02 -20.66
CA PRO A 46 -1.14 1.06 -22.00
C PRO A 46 0.23 0.36 -22.08
N ALA A 47 0.47 -0.41 -23.14
CA ALA A 47 1.71 -1.17 -23.31
C ALA A 47 2.98 -0.30 -23.24
N ALA A 48 2.91 0.96 -23.68
CA ALA A 48 4.02 1.92 -23.60
C ALA A 48 4.45 2.23 -22.15
N LEU A 49 3.54 2.12 -21.17
CA LEU A 49 3.85 2.30 -19.75
C LEU A 49 4.51 1.06 -19.13
N MET A 50 4.32 -0.10 -19.75
CA MET A 50 4.84 -1.38 -19.26
C MET A 50 6.29 -1.63 -19.64
N VAL A 51 6.87 -0.81 -20.52
CA VAL A 51 8.26 -0.94 -20.98
C VAL A 51 9.14 0.03 -20.21
N ALA A 52 9.91 -0.48 -19.24
CA ALA A 52 10.83 0.36 -18.49
C ALA A 52 11.94 0.95 -19.38
N PRO A 53 12.27 2.25 -19.25
CA PRO A 53 13.41 2.87 -19.90
C PRO A 53 14.70 2.11 -19.56
N VAL A 54 15.59 1.98 -20.54
CA VAL A 54 16.85 1.26 -20.37
C VAL A 54 17.86 2.16 -19.69
N ARG A 55 18.34 1.72 -18.52
CA ARG A 55 19.39 2.41 -17.79
C ARG A 55 20.74 2.26 -18.52
N PRO A 56 21.49 3.36 -18.76
CA PRO A 56 22.86 3.27 -19.27
C PRO A 56 23.75 2.42 -18.35
N ASN A 57 24.68 1.69 -18.95
CA ASN A 57 25.68 0.91 -18.22
C ASN A 57 26.66 1.85 -17.51
N ALA A 58 27.31 1.32 -16.47
CA ALA A 58 28.37 2.07 -15.78
C ALA A 58 29.49 2.50 -16.76
N PRO A 59 30.14 3.65 -16.52
CA PRO A 59 31.26 4.11 -17.33
C PRO A 59 32.35 3.04 -17.46
N LYS A 60 32.93 2.94 -18.67
CA LYS A 60 34.04 1.99 -18.96
C LYS A 60 35.31 2.26 -18.12
N ASP A 61 35.52 3.52 -17.74
CA ASP A 61 36.65 3.97 -16.92
C ASP A 61 36.29 5.24 -16.14
N GLY A 62 37.16 5.62 -15.19
CA GLY A 62 36.99 6.82 -14.36
C GLY A 62 37.56 8.10 -14.96
N LYS A 63 37.87 8.15 -16.26
CA LYS A 63 38.43 9.37 -16.87
C LYS A 63 37.37 10.44 -16.98
N THR A 64 37.77 11.71 -16.81
CA THR A 64 36.85 12.85 -16.81
C THR A 64 35.97 12.91 -18.06
N ALA A 65 36.53 12.69 -19.25
CA ALA A 65 35.76 12.70 -20.50
C ALA A 65 34.66 11.63 -20.51
N THR A 66 35.00 10.38 -20.18
CA THR A 66 34.05 9.26 -20.11
C THR A 66 32.95 9.51 -19.08
N LEU A 67 33.30 10.10 -17.93
CA LEU A 67 32.33 10.43 -16.89
C LEU A 67 31.34 11.52 -17.33
N LEU A 68 31.81 12.53 -18.06
CA LEU A 68 30.96 13.60 -18.57
C LEU A 68 30.02 13.12 -19.68
N GLU A 69 30.51 12.27 -20.59
CA GLU A 69 29.68 11.61 -21.61
C GLU A 69 28.57 10.77 -20.95
N HIS A 70 28.95 9.90 -20.00
CA HIS A 70 27.97 9.10 -19.26
C HIS A 70 26.97 9.96 -18.47
N ALA A 71 27.40 11.08 -17.88
CA ALA A 71 26.49 11.98 -17.17
C ALA A 71 25.41 12.57 -18.08
N ALA A 72 25.76 12.90 -19.33
CA ALA A 72 24.80 13.36 -20.33
C ALA A 72 23.84 12.25 -20.78
N GLU A 73 24.33 11.04 -20.99
CA GLU A 73 23.48 9.88 -21.32
C GLU A 73 22.53 9.52 -20.16
N PHE A 74 23.07 9.51 -18.94
CA PHE A 74 22.32 9.18 -17.73
C PHE A 74 21.24 10.22 -17.44
N SER A 75 21.50 11.51 -17.68
CA SER A 75 20.47 12.55 -17.51
C SER A 75 19.34 12.40 -18.54
N GLY A 76 19.65 11.99 -19.77
CA GLY A 76 18.64 11.61 -20.77
C GLY A 76 17.75 10.45 -20.31
N TYR A 77 18.34 9.41 -19.72
CA TYR A 77 17.59 8.30 -19.11
C TYR A 77 16.67 8.77 -17.98
N VAL A 78 17.13 9.66 -17.10
CA VAL A 78 16.32 10.21 -16.01
C VAL A 78 15.15 11.04 -16.55
N ALA A 79 15.35 11.81 -17.62
CA ALA A 79 14.29 12.58 -18.26
C ALA A 79 13.19 11.67 -18.84
N GLU A 80 13.57 10.57 -19.49
CA GLU A 80 12.63 9.58 -20.00
C GLU A 80 11.85 8.89 -18.86
N LEU A 81 12.54 8.57 -17.76
CA LEU A 81 11.93 7.99 -16.57
C LEU A 81 10.90 8.94 -15.93
N GLU A 82 11.18 10.25 -15.90
CA GLU A 82 10.23 11.25 -15.40
C GLU A 82 9.00 11.36 -16.30
N ASN A 83 9.18 11.37 -17.62
CA ASN A 83 8.07 11.36 -18.57
C ASN A 83 7.17 10.14 -18.39
N GLN A 84 7.77 8.95 -18.23
CA GLN A 84 7.01 7.73 -18.00
C GLN A 84 6.27 7.76 -16.65
N ASN A 85 6.89 8.28 -15.59
CA ASN A 85 6.23 8.45 -14.30
C ASN A 85 5.03 9.40 -14.38
N GLN A 86 5.16 10.50 -15.12
CA GLN A 86 4.04 11.42 -15.34
C GLN A 86 2.90 10.73 -16.10
N ALA A 87 3.22 10.00 -17.17
CA ALA A 87 2.22 9.26 -17.93
C ALA A 87 1.50 8.18 -17.10
N TRP A 88 2.20 7.54 -16.15
CA TRP A 88 1.59 6.64 -15.16
C TRP A 88 0.61 7.36 -14.24
N ARG A 89 0.98 8.55 -13.74
CA ARG A 89 0.11 9.37 -12.87
C ARG A 89 -1.14 9.83 -13.63
N ASP A 90 -0.97 10.30 -14.86
CA ASP A 90 -2.07 10.76 -15.71
C ASP A 90 -3.03 9.62 -16.03
N TRP A 91 -2.50 8.44 -16.37
CA TRP A 91 -3.33 7.26 -16.59
C TRP A 91 -4.11 6.88 -15.33
N ALA A 92 -3.45 6.79 -14.18
CA ALA A 92 -4.13 6.43 -12.92
C ALA A 92 -5.23 7.42 -12.55
N ASN A 93 -4.99 8.73 -12.73
CA ASN A 93 -6.00 9.76 -12.50
C ASN A 93 -7.19 9.64 -13.45
N SER A 94 -6.95 9.35 -14.74
CA SER A 94 -8.04 9.15 -15.71
C SER A 94 -8.95 7.96 -15.36
N GLN A 95 -8.41 6.90 -14.73
CA GLN A 95 -9.22 5.77 -14.28
C GLN A 95 -10.12 6.17 -13.10
N ALA A 96 -9.60 6.96 -12.15
CA ALA A 96 -10.39 7.45 -11.02
C ALA A 96 -11.55 8.37 -11.44
N GLU A 97 -11.37 9.16 -12.50
CA GLU A 97 -12.44 9.99 -13.07
C GLU A 97 -13.54 9.15 -13.72
N VAL A 98 -13.18 8.10 -14.46
CA VAL A 98 -14.13 7.16 -15.08
C VAL A 98 -14.98 6.48 -14.00
N ASP A 99 -14.35 5.92 -12.97
CA ASP A 99 -15.03 5.24 -11.85
C ASP A 99 -16.05 6.16 -11.14
N SER A 100 -15.70 7.42 -10.92
CA SER A 100 -16.59 8.43 -10.32
C SER A 100 -17.80 8.75 -11.21
N SER A 101 -17.62 8.77 -12.53
CA SER A 101 -18.68 9.08 -13.49
C SER A 101 -19.67 7.92 -13.69
N GLU A 102 -19.23 6.68 -13.51
CA GLU A 102 -20.08 5.48 -13.57
C GLU A 102 -20.92 5.31 -12.30
N GLY A 103 -20.39 5.68 -11.14
CA GLY A 103 -21.15 5.66 -9.87
C GLY A 103 -22.22 6.77 -9.72
N ALA A 104 -22.26 7.74 -10.64
CA ALA A 104 -23.20 8.87 -10.61
C ALA A 104 -24.39 8.73 -11.59
N ARG A 105 -24.43 7.65 -12.39
CA ARG A 105 -25.56 7.30 -13.27
C ARG A 105 -26.40 6.18 -12.67
#